data_AF-A0A8T5J6A5-F1
#
_entry.id   AF-A0A8T5J6A5-F1
#
_cell.length_a   1.000
_cell.length_b   1.000
_cell.length_c   1.000
_cell.angle_alpha   90.00
_cell.angle_beta   90.00
_cell.angle_gamma   90.00
#
_symmetry.space_group_name_H-M   'P 1'
#
loop_
_entity.id
_entity.type
_entity.pdbx_description
1 polymer ?
#
loop_
_entity_poly.entity_id
_entity_poly.type
_entity_poly.pdbx_seq_one_letter_code
_entity_poly.pdbx_strand_id
1 'polypeptide(L)'
;MENKKVLVSGCFDLLHAGHVEFLNQASRYGDLYVIVGTDSNIELLKGIKPTYKEKERLFLLKNLSSVKEAILASGTGVLDFTENLKEIKPEIFIVNEDGNSPEKRKLCESLGIEYIVLMRVPHEGLSKRSSTELRTQKSKIPSRISIAGGWLDQPYVSKHHPGPNLTISLEPTETFSLRSGMATSTRNSAIRLWGNCIPNEDPRHLAKILFSFENPPGKKEIAGAQDAIGIMVPALNYAYYTGEYWPEEIRTVNDEDILSWLEDKIYLIPLKPRAEGYNVFEGCNLNEENARNLSEAAEECFRAILRKDFDSFARNFKRSFDAQVSLFPESLPDYVKEEIEKYSDIASGWKLSGAGGGGYLILVSDKPIEGAIRIRIRRE
;
A
#
# COMPACT_ATOMS: atom_id res chain seq x y z
N MET A 1 20.24 10.58 49.36
CA MET A 1 19.31 11.54 48.73
C MET A 1 18.35 10.73 47.89
N GLU A 2 17.06 11.04 47.95
CA GLU A 2 16.08 10.39 47.07
C GLU A 2 16.43 10.75 45.62
N ASN A 3 16.45 9.77 44.72
CA ASN A 3 16.68 10.04 43.31
C ASN A 3 15.52 10.88 42.77
N LYS A 4 15.82 11.83 41.87
CA LYS A 4 14.77 12.61 41.18
C LYS A 4 13.80 11.66 40.48
N LYS A 5 12.53 11.98 40.47
CA LYS A 5 11.50 11.27 39.70
C LYS A 5 11.47 11.82 38.29
N VAL A 6 11.62 10.92 37.34
CA VAL A 6 11.60 11.22 35.91
C VAL A 6 10.38 10.59 35.29
N LEU A 7 9.64 11.33 34.48
CA LEU A 7 8.42 10.84 33.82
C LEU A 7 8.58 10.79 32.30
N VAL A 8 8.15 9.69 31.71
CA VAL A 8 7.97 9.53 30.27
C VAL A 8 6.55 9.03 30.00
N SER A 9 5.91 9.52 28.93
CA SER A 9 4.61 9.01 28.47
C SER A 9 4.66 8.61 26.99
N GLY A 10 4.01 7.51 26.64
CA GLY A 10 3.95 7.05 25.26
C GLY A 10 3.16 5.75 25.02
N CYS A 11 3.10 5.35 23.76
CA CYS A 11 2.43 4.12 23.35
C CYS A 11 3.31 2.87 23.54
N PHE A 12 4.59 2.92 23.17
CA PHE A 12 5.54 1.79 23.29
C PHE A 12 5.08 0.48 22.61
N ASP A 13 4.29 0.58 21.54
CA ASP A 13 3.90 -0.57 20.73
C ASP A 13 5.09 -1.19 19.99
N LEU A 14 5.07 -2.52 19.79
CA LEU A 14 6.19 -3.29 19.22
C LEU A 14 7.55 -2.91 19.85
N LEU A 15 7.71 -3.16 21.16
CA LEU A 15 8.91 -2.76 21.90
C LEU A 15 10.19 -3.19 21.17
N HIS A 16 11.07 -2.22 20.89
CA HIS A 16 12.27 -2.41 20.08
C HIS A 16 13.45 -1.64 20.66
N ALA A 17 14.65 -1.85 20.12
CA ALA A 17 15.90 -1.26 20.62
C ALA A 17 15.83 0.27 20.81
N GLY A 18 15.25 1.01 19.85
CA GLY A 18 15.03 2.46 20.00
C GLY A 18 14.16 2.88 21.20
N HIS A 19 13.18 2.09 21.64
CA HIS A 19 12.47 2.35 22.88
C HIS A 19 13.34 2.07 24.10
N VAL A 20 14.04 0.94 24.09
CA VAL A 20 14.92 0.53 25.21
C VAL A 20 16.03 1.57 25.42
N GLU A 21 16.70 2.01 24.35
CA GLU A 21 17.74 3.03 24.43
C GLU A 21 17.21 4.38 24.92
N PHE A 22 16.04 4.81 24.44
CA PHE A 22 15.40 6.04 24.93
C PHE A 22 15.08 5.97 26.43
N LEU A 23 14.54 4.85 26.90
CA LEU A 23 14.24 4.65 28.32
C LEU A 23 15.52 4.55 29.16
N ASN A 24 16.58 3.92 28.65
CA ASN A 24 17.90 3.90 29.29
C ASN A 24 18.45 5.32 29.45
N GLN A 25 18.36 6.16 28.41
CA GLN A 25 18.80 7.56 28.49
C GLN A 25 17.97 8.36 29.50
N ALA A 26 16.65 8.21 29.48
CA ALA A 26 15.77 8.87 30.44
C ALA A 26 16.07 8.46 31.89
N SER A 27 16.36 7.18 32.15
CA SER A 27 16.70 6.67 33.48
C SER A 27 18.02 7.23 34.06
N ARG A 28 18.87 7.87 33.26
CA ARG A 28 20.09 8.53 33.75
C ARG A 28 19.80 9.81 34.54
N TYR A 29 18.58 10.35 34.43
CA TYR A 29 18.16 11.55 35.13
C TYR A 29 17.55 11.26 36.52
N GLY A 30 17.27 9.99 36.83
CA GLY A 30 16.68 9.56 38.11
C GLY A 30 15.78 8.33 38.00
N ASP A 31 14.92 8.11 38.99
CA ASP A 31 13.99 7.00 39.04
C ASP A 31 12.89 7.19 37.97
N LEU A 32 12.90 6.34 36.94
CA LEU A 32 12.06 6.50 35.75
C LEU A 32 10.67 5.87 35.90
N TYR A 33 9.65 6.71 35.84
CA TYR A 33 8.25 6.35 35.75
C TYR A 33 7.78 6.43 34.30
N VAL A 34 7.03 5.41 33.85
CA VAL A 34 6.51 5.35 32.47
C VAL A 34 4.99 5.26 32.47
N ILE A 35 4.32 6.19 31.80
CA ILE A 35 2.88 6.14 31.56
C ILE A 35 2.61 5.58 30.17
N VAL A 36 1.83 4.50 30.11
CA VAL A 36 1.50 3.77 28.90
C VAL A 36 0.11 4.17 28.42
N GLY A 37 0.00 4.73 27.23
CA GLY A 37 -1.29 5.10 26.63
C GLY A 37 -2.19 3.88 26.39
N THR A 38 -3.48 4.03 26.69
CA THR A 38 -4.49 2.97 26.56
C THR A 38 -4.82 2.65 25.10
N ASP A 39 -5.29 1.44 24.83
CA ASP A 39 -5.62 1.01 23.45
C ASP A 39 -6.68 1.93 22.81
N SER A 40 -7.69 2.32 23.59
CA SER A 40 -8.77 3.22 23.16
C SER A 40 -8.26 4.64 22.85
N ASN A 41 -7.36 5.18 23.66
CA ASN A 41 -6.82 6.52 23.43
C ASN A 41 -5.88 6.56 22.22
N ILE A 42 -5.08 5.51 22.02
CA ILE A 42 -4.22 5.40 20.84
C ILE A 42 -5.05 5.29 19.55
N GLU A 43 -6.13 4.49 19.58
CA GLU A 43 -7.06 4.40 18.45
C GLU A 43 -7.73 5.75 18.16
N LEU A 44 -8.17 6.48 19.19
CA LEU A 44 -8.75 7.81 19.06
C LEU A 44 -7.80 8.80 18.39
N LEU A 45 -6.53 8.82 18.82
CA LEU A 45 -5.55 9.81 18.34
C LEU A 45 -4.95 9.47 16.97
N LYS A 46 -4.81 8.18 16.64
CA LYS A 46 -4.08 7.71 15.46
C LYS A 46 -4.96 7.01 14.42
N GLY A 47 -6.24 6.78 14.71
CA GLY A 47 -7.18 6.04 13.86
C GLY A 47 -6.84 4.56 13.69
N ILE A 48 -5.88 4.03 14.47
CA ILE A 48 -5.36 2.67 14.34
C ILE A 48 -5.10 2.07 15.73
N LYS A 49 -5.44 0.78 15.88
CA LYS A 49 -5.15 0.04 17.11
C LYS A 49 -3.65 -0.33 17.20
N PRO A 50 -3.07 -0.32 18.41
CA PRO A 50 -1.77 -0.94 18.69
C PRO A 50 -1.74 -2.42 18.29
N THR A 51 -0.56 -2.94 17.94
CA THR A 51 -0.35 -4.36 17.68
C THR A 51 -0.36 -5.17 18.98
N TYR A 52 0.37 -4.71 20.01
CA TYR A 52 0.32 -5.28 21.35
C TYR A 52 -0.72 -4.55 22.20
N LYS A 53 -1.56 -5.33 22.89
CA LYS A 53 -2.57 -4.77 23.81
C LYS A 53 -1.90 -4.01 24.95
N GLU A 54 -2.58 -3.03 25.51
CA GLU A 54 -2.05 -2.17 26.59
C GLU A 54 -1.46 -2.95 27.77
N LYS A 55 -2.06 -4.09 28.15
CA LYS A 55 -1.56 -4.96 29.24
C LYS A 55 -0.22 -5.61 28.90
N GLU A 56 -0.02 -5.99 27.64
CA GLU A 56 1.22 -6.60 27.16
C GLU A 56 2.32 -5.54 27.08
N ARG A 57 2.02 -4.36 26.51
CA ARG A 57 2.93 -3.21 26.49
C ARG A 57 3.36 -2.82 27.90
N LEU A 58 2.41 -2.75 28.84
CA LEU A 58 2.69 -2.49 30.25
C LEU A 58 3.58 -3.56 30.88
N PHE A 59 3.28 -4.84 30.65
CA PHE A 59 4.08 -5.95 31.18
C PHE A 59 5.53 -5.86 30.69
N LEU A 60 5.75 -5.63 29.41
CA LEU A 60 7.10 -5.50 28.84
C LEU A 60 7.88 -4.35 29.48
N LEU A 61 7.25 -3.18 29.62
CA LEU A 61 7.89 -2.01 30.22
C LEU A 61 8.22 -2.20 31.71
N LYS A 62 7.35 -2.86 32.48
CA LYS A 62 7.62 -3.18 33.91
C LYS A 62 8.82 -4.09 34.12
N ASN A 63 9.24 -4.83 33.09
CA ASN A 63 10.36 -5.77 33.16
C ASN A 63 11.66 -5.19 32.56
N LEU A 64 11.70 -3.91 32.20
CA LEU A 64 12.92 -3.23 31.80
C LEU A 64 13.68 -2.73 33.03
N SER A 65 14.97 -3.03 33.12
CA SER A 65 15.83 -2.62 34.23
C SER A 65 15.92 -1.10 34.42
N SER A 66 15.70 -0.33 33.36
CA SER A 66 15.70 1.13 33.38
C SER A 66 14.41 1.74 33.93
N VAL A 67 13.35 0.96 34.13
CA VAL A 67 12.03 1.46 34.50
C VAL A 67 11.76 1.14 35.98
N LYS A 68 11.58 2.20 36.80
CA LYS A 68 11.21 2.07 38.21
C LYS A 68 9.79 1.57 38.36
N GLU A 69 8.87 2.17 37.61
CA GLU A 69 7.46 1.83 37.62
C GLU A 69 6.81 2.18 36.28
N ALA A 70 5.87 1.35 35.83
CA ALA A 70 5.03 1.67 34.68
C ALA A 70 3.55 1.47 35.02
N ILE A 71 2.71 2.40 34.57
CA ILE A 71 1.26 2.41 34.79
C ILE A 71 0.51 2.78 33.50
N LEU A 72 -0.77 2.43 33.42
CA LEU A 72 -1.62 2.87 32.31
C LEU A 72 -2.05 4.34 32.53
N ALA A 73 -2.18 5.08 31.43
CA ALA A 73 -2.77 6.41 31.45
C ALA A 73 -4.23 6.35 31.93
N SER A 74 -4.63 7.28 32.79
CA SER A 74 -6.01 7.38 33.30
C SER A 74 -6.91 8.31 32.50
N GLY A 75 -6.34 9.19 31.67
CA GLY A 75 -7.08 10.17 30.86
C GLY A 75 -7.28 9.75 29.40
N THR A 76 -7.71 10.73 28.59
CA THR A 76 -7.86 10.62 27.13
C THR A 76 -7.33 11.88 26.44
N GLY A 77 -7.14 11.82 25.12
CA GLY A 77 -6.56 12.89 24.32
C GLY A 77 -5.03 12.94 24.40
N VAL A 78 -4.47 14.06 23.91
CA VAL A 78 -3.01 14.27 23.80
C VAL A 78 -2.31 14.34 25.16
N LEU A 79 -3.05 14.71 26.21
CA LEU A 79 -2.57 14.86 27.59
C LEU A 79 -3.22 13.83 28.53
N ASP A 80 -3.45 12.60 28.03
CA ASP A 80 -4.05 11.48 28.77
C ASP A 80 -3.32 11.13 30.08
N PHE A 81 -2.05 11.49 30.18
CA PHE A 81 -1.18 11.26 31.34
C PHE A 81 -1.30 12.32 32.45
N THR A 82 -2.15 13.35 32.30
CA THR A 82 -2.17 14.53 33.19
C THR A 82 -2.47 14.19 34.66
N GLU A 83 -3.45 13.32 34.92
CA GLU A 83 -3.81 12.98 36.30
C GLU A 83 -2.71 12.14 36.97
N ASN A 84 -2.16 11.16 36.24
CA ASN A 84 -1.00 10.39 36.70
C ASN A 84 0.22 11.28 36.99
N LEU A 85 0.45 12.31 36.18
CA LEU A 85 1.53 13.26 36.39
C LEU A 85 1.37 14.03 37.70
N LYS A 86 0.15 14.45 38.06
CA LYS A 86 -0.16 15.11 39.34
C LYS A 86 0.03 14.17 40.54
N GLU A 87 -0.21 12.87 40.36
CA GLU A 87 0.01 11.85 41.40
C GLU A 87 1.49 11.56 41.62
N ILE A 88 2.24 11.35 40.53
CA ILE A 88 3.68 11.01 40.57
C ILE A 88 4.52 12.20 41.04
N LYS A 89 4.13 13.42 40.63
CA LYS A 89 4.85 14.68 40.87
C LYS A 89 6.33 14.60 40.48
N PRO A 90 6.63 14.34 39.19
CA PRO A 90 8.02 14.23 38.74
C PRO A 90 8.70 15.60 38.73
N GLU A 91 10.00 15.63 39.01
CA GLU A 91 10.81 16.84 38.79
C GLU A 91 11.15 17.04 37.31
N ILE A 92 11.19 15.95 36.52
CA ILE A 92 11.60 15.97 35.11
C ILE A 92 10.57 15.21 34.25
N PHE A 93 10.13 15.81 33.15
CA PHE A 93 9.35 15.16 32.10
C PHE A 93 10.19 15.07 30.82
N ILE A 94 10.44 13.85 30.36
CA ILE A 94 11.27 13.58 29.19
C ILE A 94 10.40 13.11 28.02
N VAL A 95 10.62 13.72 26.86
CA VAL A 95 10.05 13.28 25.58
C VAL A 95 11.16 13.02 24.57
N ASN A 96 10.84 12.27 23.52
CA ASN A 96 11.62 12.27 22.30
C ASN A 96 11.14 13.38 21.34
N GLU A 97 11.88 13.61 20.25
CA GLU A 97 11.53 14.59 19.20
C GLU A 97 10.10 14.42 18.66
N ASP A 98 9.69 13.17 18.36
CA ASP A 98 8.35 12.85 17.85
C ASP A 98 7.22 13.15 18.86
N GLY A 99 7.54 13.14 20.16
CA GLY A 99 6.61 13.31 21.25
C GLY A 99 6.59 14.72 21.83
N ASN A 100 7.44 15.62 21.34
CA ASN A 100 7.52 17.02 21.73
C ASN A 100 6.29 17.78 21.22
N SER A 101 5.61 18.51 22.11
CA SER A 101 4.47 19.35 21.71
C SER A 101 4.39 20.63 22.55
N PRO A 102 3.85 21.74 22.00
CA PRO A 102 3.65 22.97 22.74
C PRO A 102 2.77 22.81 23.99
N GLU A 103 1.75 21.94 23.92
CA GLU A 103 0.81 21.69 25.01
C GLU A 103 1.50 21.02 26.20
N LYS A 104 2.36 20.02 25.95
CA LYS A 104 3.12 19.35 27.00
C LYS A 104 4.11 20.29 27.68
N ARG A 105 4.78 21.14 26.89
CA ARG A 105 5.72 22.14 27.40
C ARG A 105 5.01 23.15 28.30
N LYS A 106 3.89 23.72 27.85
CA LYS A 106 3.06 24.64 28.66
C LYS A 106 2.57 23.99 29.96
N LEU A 107 2.14 22.72 29.90
CA LEU A 107 1.72 21.98 31.09
C LEU A 107 2.88 21.85 32.09
N CYS A 108 4.07 21.46 31.64
CA CYS A 108 5.24 21.32 32.51
C CYS A 108 5.67 22.66 33.11
N GLU A 109 5.67 23.74 32.31
CA GLU A 109 5.94 25.10 32.78
C GLU A 109 4.96 25.53 33.88
N SER A 110 3.66 25.26 33.71
CA SER A 110 2.63 25.59 34.70
C SER A 110 2.76 24.83 36.03
N LEU A 111 3.45 23.68 36.01
CA LEU A 111 3.64 22.79 37.15
C LEU A 111 5.06 22.85 37.73
N GLY A 112 5.94 23.67 37.16
CA GLY A 112 7.35 23.77 37.58
C GLY A 112 8.18 22.52 37.29
N ILE A 113 7.82 21.74 36.27
CA ILE A 113 8.48 20.49 35.88
C ILE A 113 9.50 20.78 34.77
N GLU A 114 10.72 20.28 34.92
CA GLU A 114 11.76 20.42 33.90
C GLU A 114 11.39 19.57 32.66
N TYR A 115 11.30 20.21 31.48
CA TYR A 115 10.90 19.55 30.24
C TYR A 115 12.10 19.33 29.31
N ILE A 116 12.51 18.07 29.12
CA ILE A 116 13.68 17.70 28.32
C ILE A 116 13.25 16.95 27.05
N VAL A 117 13.83 17.34 25.91
CA VAL A 117 13.66 16.65 24.63
C VAL A 117 14.96 15.91 24.33
N LEU A 118 14.91 14.58 24.27
CA LEU A 118 16.03 13.74 23.87
C LEU A 118 15.94 13.36 22.39
N MET A 119 17.08 13.36 21.71
CA MET A 119 17.18 12.88 20.33
C MET A 119 17.16 11.35 20.30
N ARG A 120 16.50 10.78 19.27
CA ARG A 120 16.56 9.34 19.03
C ARG A 120 17.88 8.96 18.36
N VAL A 121 18.90 8.70 19.17
CA VAL A 121 20.14 8.07 18.72
C VAL A 121 20.02 6.56 18.92
N PRO A 122 20.19 5.73 17.87
CA PRO A 122 20.18 4.29 18.04
C PRO A 122 21.38 3.84 18.89
N HIS A 123 21.20 2.77 19.65
CA HIS A 123 22.29 2.13 20.38
C HIS A 123 23.40 1.70 19.39
N GLU A 124 24.65 1.75 19.83
CA GLU A 124 25.81 1.44 18.98
C GLU A 124 25.66 0.05 18.32
N GLY A 125 25.89 -0.01 17.01
CA GLY A 125 25.74 -1.24 16.21
C GLY A 125 24.30 -1.59 15.80
N LEU A 126 23.28 -0.82 16.19
CA LEU A 126 21.88 -1.06 15.80
C LEU A 126 21.35 -0.01 14.81
N SER A 127 20.54 -0.46 13.86
CA SER A 127 19.81 0.41 12.93
C SER A 127 18.75 1.24 13.69
N LYS A 128 18.53 2.50 13.27
CA LYS A 128 17.36 3.29 13.68
C LYS A 128 16.07 2.52 13.34
N ARG A 129 15.12 2.48 14.27
CA ARG A 129 13.80 1.82 14.10
C ARG A 129 12.71 2.61 14.80
N SER A 130 11.51 2.61 14.23
CA SER A 130 10.28 3.06 14.90
C SER A 130 9.18 2.00 14.85
N SER A 131 8.23 2.05 15.80
CA SER A 131 7.03 1.20 15.73
C SER A 131 6.24 1.43 14.44
N THR A 132 6.26 2.65 13.89
CA THR A 132 5.68 2.93 12.57
C THR A 132 6.41 2.13 11.51
N GLU A 133 7.74 2.19 11.44
CA GLU A 133 8.56 1.41 10.50
C GLU A 133 8.44 -0.10 10.68
N LEU A 134 8.21 -0.60 11.89
CA LEU A 134 7.99 -2.03 12.16
C LEU A 134 6.59 -2.48 11.74
N ARG A 135 5.56 -1.67 12.02
CA ARG A 135 4.18 -1.88 11.53
C ARG A 135 4.11 -1.74 10.02
N THR A 136 4.94 -0.86 9.47
CA THR A 136 5.16 -0.65 8.05
C THR A 136 6.49 -1.27 7.61
N GLN A 137 6.85 -2.47 8.09
CA GLN A 137 7.48 -3.40 7.17
C GLN A 137 6.46 -3.57 6.06
N LYS A 138 6.49 -2.63 5.09
CA LYS A 138 5.56 -2.49 3.99
C LYS A 138 5.43 -3.90 3.47
N SER A 139 4.21 -4.43 3.49
CA SER A 139 3.97 -5.77 2.97
C SER A 139 4.78 -5.88 1.68
N LYS A 140 5.79 -6.78 1.69
CA LYS A 140 6.65 -7.01 0.53
C LYS A 140 5.87 -7.67 -0.58
N ILE A 141 4.59 -7.99 -0.33
CA ILE A 141 3.65 -8.35 -1.37
C ILE A 141 3.53 -7.14 -2.32
N PRO A 142 3.93 -7.30 -3.59
CA PRO A 142 3.93 -6.26 -4.60
C PRO A 142 2.52 -5.79 -4.94
N SER A 143 2.43 -4.74 -5.73
CA SER A 143 1.19 -4.34 -6.41
C SER A 143 1.32 -4.62 -7.90
N ARG A 144 0.25 -4.42 -8.66
CA ARG A 144 0.28 -4.57 -10.13
C ARG A 144 -0.52 -3.48 -10.82
N ILE A 145 -0.15 -3.17 -12.05
CA ILE A 145 -0.98 -2.39 -12.99
C ILE A 145 -1.31 -3.22 -14.23
N SER A 146 -2.47 -2.98 -14.84
CA SER A 146 -2.84 -3.58 -16.13
C SER A 146 -2.49 -2.61 -17.25
N ILE A 147 -1.76 -3.09 -18.25
CA ILE A 147 -1.35 -2.29 -19.41
C ILE A 147 -2.39 -2.38 -20.52
N ALA A 148 -2.75 -3.58 -20.97
CA ALA A 148 -3.75 -3.79 -22.02
C ALA A 148 -4.45 -5.14 -21.84
N GLY A 149 -5.61 -5.32 -22.48
CA GLY A 149 -6.32 -6.61 -22.49
C GLY A 149 -7.02 -6.98 -21.17
N GLY A 150 -7.23 -6.01 -20.27
CA GLY A 150 -8.00 -6.22 -19.05
C GLY A 150 -9.39 -6.78 -19.38
N TRP A 151 -9.84 -7.78 -18.62
CA TRP A 151 -11.04 -8.61 -18.84
C TRP A 151 -10.87 -9.86 -19.71
N LEU A 152 -9.78 -10.01 -20.49
CA LEU A 152 -9.56 -11.25 -21.25
C LEU A 152 -9.30 -12.47 -20.34
N ASP A 153 -8.95 -12.23 -19.08
CA ASP A 153 -8.84 -13.24 -18.02
C ASP A 153 -10.20 -13.74 -17.49
N GLN A 154 -11.29 -13.25 -18.05
CA GLN A 154 -12.65 -13.71 -17.79
C GLN A 154 -13.13 -14.59 -18.97
N PRO A 155 -13.49 -15.86 -18.73
CA PRO A 155 -14.01 -16.78 -19.75
C PRO A 155 -15.15 -16.21 -20.58
N TYR A 156 -16.06 -15.47 -19.97
CA TYR A 156 -17.19 -14.90 -20.70
C TYR A 156 -16.80 -13.76 -21.65
N VAL A 157 -15.55 -13.28 -21.62
CA VAL A 157 -14.98 -12.36 -22.61
C VAL A 157 -14.10 -13.13 -23.59
N SER A 158 -13.10 -13.88 -23.12
CA SER A 158 -12.14 -14.56 -24.00
C SER A 158 -12.73 -15.72 -24.81
N LYS A 159 -13.90 -16.26 -24.43
CA LYS A 159 -14.66 -17.18 -25.30
C LYS A 159 -15.15 -16.53 -26.59
N HIS A 160 -15.35 -15.20 -26.60
CA HIS A 160 -15.78 -14.47 -27.79
C HIS A 160 -14.59 -14.21 -28.73
N HIS A 161 -13.41 -13.92 -28.16
CA HIS A 161 -12.16 -13.88 -28.92
C HIS A 161 -10.98 -14.04 -27.96
N PRO A 162 -10.05 -14.97 -28.22
CA PRO A 162 -8.87 -15.18 -27.38
C PRO A 162 -7.90 -14.00 -27.45
N GLY A 163 -7.07 -13.81 -26.43
CA GLY A 163 -6.12 -12.70 -26.43
C GLY A 163 -5.29 -12.56 -25.16
N PRO A 164 -4.30 -11.66 -25.19
CA PRO A 164 -3.42 -11.43 -24.06
C PRO A 164 -3.95 -10.40 -23.07
N ASN A 165 -3.74 -10.64 -21.78
CA ASN A 165 -3.76 -9.61 -20.75
C ASN A 165 -2.32 -9.25 -20.36
N LEU A 166 -2.00 -7.96 -20.41
CA LEU A 166 -0.69 -7.43 -20.09
C LEU A 166 -0.69 -6.82 -18.69
N THR A 167 0.19 -7.29 -17.82
CA THR A 167 0.33 -6.76 -16.45
C THR A 167 1.78 -6.45 -16.13
N ILE A 168 2.01 -5.46 -15.27
CA ILE A 168 3.33 -5.14 -14.73
C ILE A 168 3.28 -5.27 -13.22
N SER A 169 4.25 -6.00 -12.66
CA SER A 169 4.45 -6.06 -11.20
C SER A 169 5.22 -4.83 -10.72
N LEU A 170 4.74 -4.21 -9.64
CA LEU A 170 5.33 -3.00 -9.09
C LEU A 170 5.96 -3.27 -7.73
N GLU A 171 7.15 -2.71 -7.52
CA GLU A 171 7.78 -2.65 -6.20
C GLU A 171 6.81 -2.05 -5.17
N PRO A 172 6.79 -2.54 -3.93
CA PRO A 172 5.96 -2.00 -2.86
C PRO A 172 6.54 -0.68 -2.30
N THR A 173 6.90 0.25 -3.18
CA THR A 173 7.43 1.57 -2.82
C THR A 173 6.35 2.47 -2.25
N GLU A 174 5.08 2.28 -2.63
CA GLU A 174 3.94 3.09 -2.21
C GLU A 174 2.79 2.24 -1.64
N THR A 175 1.95 2.85 -0.80
CA THR A 175 0.72 2.20 -0.30
C THR A 175 -0.47 2.70 -1.12
N PHE A 176 -1.06 1.83 -1.94
CA PHE A 176 -2.24 2.17 -2.75
C PHE A 176 -3.55 1.98 -1.98
N SER A 177 -4.51 2.87 -2.21
CA SER A 177 -5.85 2.83 -1.61
C SER A 177 -6.63 1.57 -2.00
N LEU A 178 -7.54 1.12 -1.13
CA LEU A 178 -8.44 0.00 -1.45
C LEU A 178 -9.37 0.36 -2.63
N ARG A 179 -9.79 -0.66 -3.40
CA ARG A 179 -10.70 -0.53 -4.57
C ARG A 179 -10.20 0.47 -5.62
N SER A 180 -8.89 0.50 -5.83
CA SER A 180 -8.23 1.48 -6.71
C SER A 180 -7.75 0.92 -8.05
N GLY A 181 -8.10 -0.33 -8.38
CA GLY A 181 -7.60 -1.02 -9.58
C GLY A 181 -6.17 -1.55 -9.47
N MET A 182 -5.51 -1.39 -8.30
CA MET A 182 -4.14 -1.83 -8.03
C MET A 182 -4.06 -3.25 -7.41
N ALA A 183 -5.04 -4.11 -7.73
CA ALA A 183 -5.18 -5.47 -7.18
C ALA A 183 -5.17 -5.58 -5.63
N THR A 184 -5.67 -4.56 -4.93
CA THR A 184 -5.65 -4.53 -3.46
C THR A 184 -6.39 -5.69 -2.78
N SER A 185 -7.45 -6.24 -3.40
CA SER A 185 -8.17 -7.41 -2.85
C SER A 185 -7.28 -8.65 -2.86
N THR A 186 -6.74 -9.00 -4.03
CA THR A 186 -5.84 -10.13 -4.23
C THR A 186 -4.55 -9.96 -3.43
N ARG A 187 -4.03 -8.74 -3.31
CA ARG A 187 -2.90 -8.42 -2.43
C ARG A 187 -3.21 -8.73 -0.96
N ASN A 188 -4.39 -8.37 -0.47
CA ASN A 188 -4.83 -8.73 0.88
C ASN A 188 -4.99 -10.25 1.03
N SER A 189 -5.44 -10.96 -0.01
CA SER A 189 -5.49 -12.43 -0.03
C SER A 189 -4.09 -13.04 0.11
N ALA A 190 -3.10 -12.51 -0.61
CA ALA A 190 -1.70 -12.93 -0.47
C ALA A 190 -1.16 -12.65 0.95
N ILE A 191 -1.51 -11.50 1.54
CA ILE A 191 -1.13 -11.18 2.93
C ILE A 191 -1.75 -12.17 3.93
N ARG A 192 -3.00 -12.58 3.73
CA ARG A 192 -3.63 -13.61 4.57
C ARG A 192 -2.95 -14.97 4.43
N LEU A 193 -2.46 -15.29 3.24
CA LEU A 193 -1.86 -16.59 2.92
C LEU A 193 -0.41 -16.71 3.40
N TRP A 194 0.39 -15.65 3.22
CA TRP A 194 1.85 -15.69 3.42
C TRP A 194 2.39 -14.58 4.33
N GLY A 195 1.52 -13.76 4.93
CA GLY A 195 1.92 -12.61 5.72
C GLY A 195 2.53 -11.50 4.86
N ASN A 196 3.61 -10.88 5.32
CA ASN A 196 4.20 -9.71 4.66
C ASN A 196 5.30 -10.04 3.64
N CYS A 197 5.50 -11.31 3.28
CA CYS A 197 6.58 -11.75 2.39
C CYS A 197 6.05 -12.74 1.34
N ILE A 198 6.61 -12.69 0.13
CA ILE A 198 6.40 -13.74 -0.88
C ILE A 198 7.27 -14.95 -0.48
N PRO A 199 6.74 -16.19 -0.52
CA PRO A 199 7.55 -17.40 -0.36
C PRO A 199 8.65 -17.50 -1.42
N ASN A 200 9.78 -18.12 -1.09
CA ASN A 200 10.83 -18.40 -2.07
C ASN A 200 10.48 -19.67 -2.87
N GLU A 201 9.65 -19.51 -3.90
CA GLU A 201 9.12 -20.57 -4.77
C GLU A 201 8.88 -20.00 -6.18
N ASP A 202 8.63 -20.86 -7.17
CA ASP A 202 8.33 -20.40 -8.54
C ASP A 202 7.17 -19.36 -8.56
N PRO A 203 7.40 -18.14 -9.09
CA PRO A 203 6.38 -17.08 -9.12
C PRO A 203 5.09 -17.47 -9.83
N ARG A 204 5.15 -18.33 -10.87
CA ARG A 204 3.97 -18.77 -11.61
C ARG A 204 3.14 -19.76 -10.80
N HIS A 205 3.81 -20.66 -10.08
CA HIS A 205 3.16 -21.55 -9.13
C HIS A 205 2.49 -20.75 -8.00
N LEU A 206 3.18 -19.76 -7.43
CA LEU A 206 2.61 -18.87 -6.42
C LEU A 206 1.40 -18.08 -6.95
N ALA A 207 1.46 -17.56 -8.18
CA ALA A 207 0.32 -16.93 -8.84
C ALA A 207 -0.89 -17.88 -8.91
N LYS A 208 -0.66 -19.16 -9.23
CA LYS A 208 -1.73 -20.15 -9.32
C LYS A 208 -2.33 -20.49 -7.96
N ILE A 209 -1.49 -20.65 -6.94
CA ILE A 209 -1.94 -20.85 -5.55
C ILE A 209 -2.79 -19.65 -5.09
N LEU A 210 -2.32 -18.42 -5.32
CA LEU A 210 -3.04 -17.21 -4.92
C LEU A 210 -4.39 -17.08 -5.63
N PHE A 211 -4.42 -17.34 -6.94
CA PHE A 211 -5.66 -17.37 -7.73
C PHE A 211 -6.65 -18.40 -7.19
N SER A 212 -6.20 -19.63 -6.89
CA SER A 212 -7.05 -20.68 -6.31
C SER A 212 -7.53 -20.34 -4.90
N PHE A 213 -6.69 -19.70 -4.09
CA PHE A 213 -7.06 -19.26 -2.74
C PHE A 213 -8.11 -18.15 -2.75
N GLU A 214 -8.02 -17.20 -3.70
CA GLU A 214 -9.03 -16.16 -3.86
C GLU A 214 -10.36 -16.68 -4.43
N ASN A 215 -10.33 -17.83 -5.10
CA ASN A 215 -11.49 -18.46 -5.75
C ASN A 215 -11.75 -19.87 -5.18
N PRO A 216 -12.15 -19.99 -3.90
CA PRO A 216 -12.46 -21.28 -3.30
C PRO A 216 -13.66 -21.96 -3.97
N PRO A 217 -13.78 -23.30 -3.89
CA PRO A 217 -14.91 -24.04 -4.41
C PRO A 217 -16.26 -23.46 -3.94
N GLY A 218 -17.20 -23.28 -4.89
CA GLY A 218 -18.53 -22.75 -4.60
C GLY A 218 -18.66 -21.22 -4.64
N LYS A 219 -17.57 -20.47 -4.88
CA LYS A 219 -17.64 -19.02 -5.11
C LYS A 219 -18.43 -18.74 -6.40
N LYS A 220 -19.45 -17.88 -6.32
CA LYS A 220 -20.33 -17.55 -7.46
C LYS A 220 -19.65 -16.62 -8.48
N GLU A 221 -18.94 -15.62 -7.99
CA GLU A 221 -18.23 -14.64 -8.81
C GLU A 221 -16.73 -14.92 -8.74
N ILE A 222 -16.15 -15.36 -9.85
CA ILE A 222 -14.74 -15.75 -9.92
C ILE A 222 -13.91 -14.52 -10.33
N ALA A 223 -12.94 -14.16 -9.50
CA ALA A 223 -11.96 -13.13 -9.83
C ALA A 223 -11.00 -13.67 -10.89
N GLY A 224 -10.64 -12.85 -11.88
CA GLY A 224 -9.75 -13.27 -12.95
C GLY A 224 -8.29 -13.43 -12.50
N ALA A 225 -7.50 -14.21 -13.23
CA ALA A 225 -6.13 -14.54 -12.82
C ALA A 225 -5.12 -13.39 -12.98
N GLN A 226 -5.47 -12.29 -13.65
CA GLN A 226 -4.52 -11.20 -13.94
C GLN A 226 -3.91 -10.58 -12.67
N ASP A 227 -4.69 -10.50 -11.58
CA ASP A 227 -4.24 -9.91 -10.32
C ASP A 227 -3.19 -10.79 -9.67
N ALA A 228 -3.47 -12.08 -9.58
CA ALA A 228 -2.55 -13.04 -8.99
C ALA A 228 -1.24 -13.12 -9.80
N ILE A 229 -1.33 -13.13 -11.13
CA ILE A 229 -0.17 -13.12 -12.03
C ILE A 229 0.62 -11.83 -11.86
N GLY A 230 -0.02 -10.66 -11.95
CA GLY A 230 0.68 -9.37 -11.86
C GLY A 230 1.30 -9.09 -10.49
N ILE A 231 0.74 -9.64 -9.40
CA ILE A 231 1.33 -9.52 -8.07
C ILE A 231 2.50 -10.49 -7.90
N MET A 232 2.37 -11.74 -8.33
CA MET A 232 3.37 -12.78 -8.03
C MET A 232 4.50 -12.84 -9.05
N VAL A 233 4.21 -12.71 -10.35
CA VAL A 233 5.22 -12.80 -11.41
C VAL A 233 5.85 -11.42 -11.64
N PRO A 234 7.18 -11.27 -11.53
CA PRO A 234 7.84 -9.96 -11.68
C PRO A 234 7.76 -9.44 -13.13
N ALA A 235 8.23 -8.21 -13.33
CA ALA A 235 8.40 -7.56 -14.62
C ALA A 235 7.09 -7.37 -15.43
N LEU A 236 7.22 -7.26 -16.76
CA LEU A 236 6.10 -7.20 -17.70
C LEU A 236 5.65 -8.62 -18.07
N ASN A 237 4.38 -8.91 -17.89
CA ASN A 237 3.80 -10.22 -18.13
C ASN A 237 2.75 -10.17 -19.24
N TYR A 238 2.86 -11.10 -20.18
CA TYR A 238 1.89 -11.40 -21.23
C TYR A 238 1.24 -12.74 -20.86
N ALA A 239 -0.06 -12.72 -20.57
CA ALA A 239 -0.84 -13.92 -20.23
C ALA A 239 -1.93 -14.13 -21.29
N TYR A 240 -1.89 -15.23 -22.03
CA TYR A 240 -2.81 -15.50 -23.15
C TYR A 240 -3.97 -16.39 -22.72
N TYR A 241 -5.20 -15.92 -22.96
CA TYR A 241 -6.43 -16.58 -22.53
C TYR A 241 -7.27 -17.07 -23.71
N THR A 242 -7.74 -18.31 -23.62
CA THR A 242 -8.52 -19.01 -24.65
C THR A 242 -9.90 -19.47 -24.15
N GLY A 243 -10.50 -18.71 -23.23
CA GLY A 243 -11.83 -19.00 -22.66
C GLY A 243 -11.80 -19.65 -21.28
N GLU A 244 -10.62 -19.80 -20.67
CA GLU A 244 -10.45 -20.31 -19.31
C GLU A 244 -10.01 -19.21 -18.33
N TYR A 245 -10.23 -19.40 -17.03
CA TYR A 245 -9.80 -18.42 -16.02
C TYR A 245 -8.28 -18.36 -15.82
N TRP A 246 -7.59 -19.47 -16.10
CA TRP A 246 -6.13 -19.55 -16.06
C TRP A 246 -5.60 -19.50 -17.50
N PRO A 247 -4.57 -18.68 -17.80
CA PRO A 247 -4.07 -18.55 -19.16
C PRO A 247 -3.42 -19.85 -19.64
N GLU A 248 -3.48 -20.06 -20.95
CA GLU A 248 -2.79 -21.15 -21.64
C GLU A 248 -1.27 -20.92 -21.64
N GLU A 249 -0.85 -19.65 -21.73
CA GLU A 249 0.55 -19.27 -21.76
C GLU A 249 0.81 -18.02 -20.91
N ILE A 250 1.96 -18.02 -20.21
CA ILE A 250 2.51 -16.83 -19.54
C ILE A 250 3.94 -16.61 -20.05
N ARG A 251 4.19 -15.44 -20.64
CA ARG A 251 5.52 -14.94 -21.02
C ARG A 251 5.88 -13.74 -20.16
N THR A 252 7.13 -13.66 -19.74
CA THR A 252 7.64 -12.57 -18.92
C THR A 252 8.78 -11.89 -19.66
N VAL A 253 8.73 -10.56 -19.76
CA VAL A 253 9.78 -9.72 -20.34
C VAL A 253 10.50 -9.05 -19.18
N ASN A 254 11.69 -9.55 -18.85
CA ASN A 254 12.58 -9.01 -17.81
C ASN A 254 13.84 -8.40 -18.44
N ASP A 255 13.64 -7.56 -19.43
CA ASP A 255 14.70 -6.83 -20.13
C ASP A 255 14.80 -5.41 -19.57
N GLU A 256 15.95 -5.06 -19.00
CA GLU A 256 16.09 -3.80 -18.25
C GLU A 256 15.87 -2.57 -19.12
N ASP A 257 16.26 -2.58 -20.39
CA ASP A 257 16.04 -1.47 -21.30
C ASP A 257 14.55 -1.25 -21.56
N ILE A 258 13.77 -2.32 -21.73
CA ILE A 258 12.31 -2.25 -21.89
C ILE A 258 11.64 -1.79 -20.58
N LEU A 259 12.04 -2.34 -19.43
CA LEU A 259 11.45 -2.00 -18.15
C LEU A 259 11.71 -0.54 -17.75
N SER A 260 12.97 -0.09 -17.86
CA SER A 260 13.32 1.32 -17.62
C SER A 260 12.60 2.26 -18.59
N TRP A 261 12.44 1.87 -19.86
CA TRP A 261 11.67 2.66 -20.83
C TRP A 261 10.19 2.78 -20.43
N LEU A 262 9.56 1.70 -19.96
CA LEU A 262 8.18 1.74 -19.47
C LEU A 262 8.03 2.62 -18.21
N GLU A 263 8.97 2.51 -17.27
CA GLU A 263 9.02 3.38 -16.08
C GLU A 263 9.14 4.85 -16.46
N ASP A 264 9.88 5.16 -17.53
CA ASP A 264 10.02 6.51 -18.03
C ASP A 264 8.70 7.07 -18.59
N LYS A 265 7.92 6.24 -19.29
CA LYS A 265 6.73 6.69 -20.02
C LYS A 265 5.43 6.64 -19.20
N ILE A 266 5.39 5.91 -18.09
CA ILE A 266 4.16 5.68 -17.33
C ILE A 266 4.09 6.58 -16.08
N TYR A 267 2.93 7.20 -15.90
CA TYR A 267 2.60 8.07 -14.78
C TYR A 267 1.27 7.64 -14.17
N LEU A 268 1.14 7.74 -12.85
CA LEU A 268 -0.09 7.43 -12.12
C LEU A 268 -0.66 8.69 -11.47
N ILE A 269 -1.94 8.96 -11.73
CA ILE A 269 -2.72 10.02 -11.08
C ILE A 269 -3.75 9.36 -10.15
N PRO A 270 -3.76 9.69 -8.85
CA PRO A 270 -4.79 9.20 -7.94
C PRO A 270 -6.14 9.80 -8.29
N LEU A 271 -7.15 8.94 -8.39
CA LEU A 271 -8.56 9.31 -8.55
C LEU A 271 -9.33 9.00 -7.26
N LYS A 272 -10.58 9.45 -7.21
CA LYS A 272 -11.51 9.02 -6.16
C LYS A 272 -11.67 7.48 -6.21
N PRO A 273 -11.77 6.79 -5.06
CA PRO A 273 -12.14 5.39 -5.04
C PRO A 273 -13.49 5.16 -5.72
N ARG A 274 -13.68 3.95 -6.26
CA ARG A 274 -14.97 3.56 -6.85
C ARG A 274 -16.09 3.67 -5.82
N ALA A 275 -17.20 4.27 -6.21
CA ALA A 275 -18.40 4.42 -5.37
C ALA A 275 -18.97 3.04 -4.94
N GLU A 276 -19.63 3.02 -3.79
CA GLU A 276 -20.27 1.82 -3.27
C GLU A 276 -21.50 1.45 -4.11
N GLY A 277 -21.69 0.16 -4.42
CA GLY A 277 -22.78 -0.32 -5.28
C GLY A 277 -22.54 -0.18 -6.79
N TYR A 278 -21.38 0.32 -7.22
CA TYR A 278 -21.07 0.50 -8.64
C TYR A 278 -20.90 -0.84 -9.38
N ASN A 279 -21.71 -1.03 -10.42
CA ASN A 279 -21.75 -2.24 -11.23
C ASN A 279 -21.24 -2.00 -12.65
N VAL A 280 -20.07 -2.54 -12.97
CA VAL A 280 -19.48 -2.44 -14.33
C VAL A 280 -20.20 -3.27 -15.39
N PHE A 281 -21.03 -4.22 -14.99
CA PHE A 281 -21.74 -5.10 -15.91
C PHE A 281 -23.03 -4.49 -16.45
N GLU A 282 -23.49 -3.38 -15.88
CA GLU A 282 -24.65 -2.68 -16.38
C GLU A 282 -24.38 -2.17 -17.81
N GLY A 283 -25.30 -2.48 -18.72
CA GLY A 283 -25.16 -2.15 -20.14
C GLY A 283 -24.02 -2.87 -20.89
N CYS A 284 -23.48 -3.97 -20.37
CA CYS A 284 -22.37 -4.66 -21.03
C CYS A 284 -22.71 -5.14 -22.46
N ASN A 285 -21.75 -5.03 -23.36
CA ASN A 285 -21.89 -5.38 -24.78
C ASN A 285 -20.85 -6.44 -25.18
N LEU A 286 -21.05 -7.65 -24.66
CA LEU A 286 -20.18 -8.79 -24.89
C LEU A 286 -20.48 -9.43 -26.25
N ASN A 287 -19.60 -9.17 -27.22
CA ASN A 287 -19.66 -9.75 -28.55
C ASN A 287 -18.25 -9.99 -29.11
N GLU A 288 -18.16 -10.77 -30.19
CA GLU A 288 -16.89 -11.14 -30.84
C GLU A 288 -16.12 -9.91 -31.33
N GLU A 289 -16.79 -8.92 -31.92
CA GLU A 289 -16.14 -7.72 -32.44
C GLU A 289 -15.44 -6.91 -31.34
N ASN A 290 -16.14 -6.65 -30.24
CA ASN A 290 -15.60 -5.91 -29.10
C ASN A 290 -14.47 -6.69 -28.40
N ALA A 291 -14.63 -8.01 -28.23
CA ALA A 291 -13.59 -8.85 -27.66
C ALA A 291 -12.33 -8.91 -28.55
N ARG A 292 -12.52 -9.00 -29.87
CA ARG A 292 -11.44 -8.95 -30.85
C ARG A 292 -10.70 -7.61 -30.81
N ASN A 293 -11.44 -6.50 -30.77
CA ASN A 293 -10.85 -5.16 -30.69
C ASN A 293 -9.96 -5.00 -29.44
N LEU A 294 -10.39 -5.55 -28.30
CA LEU A 294 -9.60 -5.57 -27.07
C LEU A 294 -8.35 -6.45 -27.21
N SER A 295 -8.49 -7.65 -27.76
CA SER A 295 -7.40 -8.60 -27.99
C SER A 295 -6.32 -8.04 -28.94
N GLU A 296 -6.72 -7.53 -30.10
CA GLU A 296 -5.80 -6.95 -31.08
C GLU A 296 -5.09 -5.70 -30.55
N ALA A 297 -5.81 -4.85 -29.80
CA ALA A 297 -5.18 -3.69 -29.16
C ALA A 297 -4.12 -4.12 -28.14
N ALA A 298 -4.36 -5.20 -27.39
CA ALA A 298 -3.40 -5.73 -26.43
C ALA A 298 -2.17 -6.34 -27.12
N GLU A 299 -2.36 -7.11 -28.20
CA GLU A 299 -1.27 -7.64 -29.03
C GLU A 299 -0.37 -6.54 -29.61
N GLU A 300 -0.97 -5.53 -30.24
CA GLU A 300 -0.22 -4.43 -30.83
C GLU A 300 0.45 -3.55 -29.77
N CYS A 301 -0.20 -3.36 -28.61
CA CYS A 301 0.41 -2.71 -27.45
C CYS A 301 1.67 -3.45 -26.99
N PHE A 302 1.60 -4.78 -26.86
CA PHE A 302 2.76 -5.59 -26.47
C PHE A 302 3.91 -5.48 -27.48
N ARG A 303 3.61 -5.58 -28.79
CA ARG A 303 4.61 -5.44 -29.85
C ARG A 303 5.27 -4.06 -29.86
N ALA A 304 4.49 -3.00 -29.63
CA ALA A 304 5.01 -1.64 -29.54
C ALA A 304 5.97 -1.47 -28.36
N ILE A 305 5.64 -2.06 -27.19
CA ILE A 305 6.51 -2.07 -26.02
C ILE A 305 7.83 -2.77 -26.32
N LEU A 306 7.79 -3.96 -26.93
CA LEU A 306 9.01 -4.71 -27.29
C LEU A 306 9.92 -3.94 -28.26
N ARG A 307 9.33 -3.09 -29.11
CA ARG A 307 10.07 -2.23 -30.05
C ARG A 307 10.46 -0.87 -29.45
N LYS A 308 10.01 -0.56 -28.23
CA LYS A 308 10.10 0.77 -27.60
C LYS A 308 9.55 1.89 -28.49
N ASP A 309 8.51 1.57 -29.28
CA ASP A 309 7.80 2.50 -30.16
C ASP A 309 6.74 3.25 -29.33
N PHE A 310 7.07 4.48 -28.96
CA PHE A 310 6.22 5.30 -28.08
C PHE A 310 4.85 5.61 -28.69
N ASP A 311 4.80 6.03 -29.96
CA ASP A 311 3.55 6.44 -30.60
C ASP A 311 2.61 5.26 -30.79
N SER A 312 3.14 4.10 -31.16
CA SER A 312 2.36 2.87 -31.27
C SER A 312 1.93 2.36 -29.90
N PHE A 313 2.77 2.49 -28.88
CA PHE A 313 2.44 2.10 -27.50
C PHE A 313 1.30 2.94 -26.96
N ALA A 314 1.42 4.27 -26.96
CA ALA A 314 0.42 5.19 -26.43
C ALA A 314 -0.95 5.02 -27.12
N ARG A 315 -0.93 4.87 -28.45
CA ARG A 315 -2.13 4.64 -29.26
C ARG A 315 -2.82 3.33 -28.92
N ASN A 316 -2.09 2.22 -28.87
CA ASN A 316 -2.68 0.91 -28.59
C ASN A 316 -3.05 0.74 -27.11
N PHE A 317 -2.34 1.41 -26.21
CA PHE A 317 -2.71 1.53 -24.80
C PHE A 317 -4.10 2.16 -24.64
N LYS A 318 -4.31 3.31 -25.29
CA LYS A 318 -5.63 3.98 -25.33
C LYS A 318 -6.67 3.15 -26.07
N ARG A 319 -6.34 2.57 -27.24
CA ARG A 319 -7.24 1.69 -28.02
C ARG A 319 -7.73 0.51 -27.18
N SER A 320 -6.86 -0.10 -26.37
CA SER A 320 -7.25 -1.17 -25.46
C SER A 320 -8.22 -0.69 -24.38
N PHE A 321 -8.06 0.54 -23.88
CA PHE A 321 -9.00 1.12 -22.93
C PHE A 321 -10.35 1.45 -23.58
N ASP A 322 -10.35 2.05 -24.77
CA ASP A 322 -11.56 2.34 -25.54
C ASP A 322 -12.34 1.04 -25.86
N ALA A 323 -11.63 -0.05 -26.18
CA ALA A 323 -12.24 -1.38 -26.36
C ALA A 323 -12.82 -1.96 -25.04
N GLN A 324 -12.14 -1.77 -23.91
CA GLN A 324 -12.67 -2.14 -22.59
C GLN A 324 -13.96 -1.36 -22.27
N VAL A 325 -14.00 -0.06 -22.54
CA VAL A 325 -15.20 0.78 -22.35
C VAL A 325 -16.32 0.33 -23.29
N SER A 326 -16.00 -0.10 -24.51
CA SER A 326 -17.01 -0.64 -25.44
C SER A 326 -17.64 -1.94 -24.94
N LEU A 327 -16.88 -2.80 -24.25
CA LEU A 327 -17.41 -4.00 -23.58
C LEU A 327 -18.20 -3.66 -22.32
N PHE A 328 -17.72 -2.70 -21.54
CA PHE A 328 -18.27 -2.31 -20.23
C PHE A 328 -18.42 -0.78 -20.16
N PRO A 329 -19.50 -0.20 -20.72
CA PRO A 329 -19.67 1.25 -20.83
C PRO A 329 -19.59 1.96 -19.49
N GLU A 330 -20.16 1.35 -18.45
CA GLU A 330 -20.14 1.93 -17.11
C GLU A 330 -18.73 2.13 -16.57
N SER A 331 -17.72 1.37 -17.03
CA SER A 331 -16.34 1.44 -16.55
C SER A 331 -15.68 2.84 -16.62
N LEU A 332 -16.24 3.77 -17.42
CA LEU A 332 -15.77 5.15 -17.58
C LEU A 332 -16.88 6.16 -17.18
N PRO A 333 -17.05 6.45 -15.88
CA PRO A 333 -18.01 7.45 -15.42
C PRO A 333 -17.55 8.87 -15.78
N ASP A 334 -18.49 9.82 -15.84
CA ASP A 334 -18.24 11.17 -16.37
C ASP A 334 -17.14 11.93 -15.62
N TYR A 335 -17.07 11.81 -14.30
CA TYR A 335 -15.98 12.44 -13.53
C TYR A 335 -14.59 11.94 -13.95
N VAL A 336 -14.46 10.68 -14.39
CA VAL A 336 -13.17 10.16 -14.88
C VAL A 336 -12.85 10.76 -16.25
N LYS A 337 -13.86 10.98 -17.10
CA LYS A 337 -13.67 11.69 -18.37
C LYS A 337 -13.17 13.12 -18.13
N GLU A 338 -13.77 13.82 -17.16
CA GLU A 338 -13.32 15.15 -16.75
C GLU A 338 -11.87 15.14 -16.23
N GLU A 339 -11.48 14.12 -15.46
CA GLU A 339 -10.08 13.98 -15.02
C GLU A 339 -9.12 13.66 -16.16
N ILE A 340 -9.52 12.85 -17.14
CA ILE A 340 -8.73 12.55 -18.35
C ILE A 340 -8.48 13.82 -19.16
N GLU A 341 -9.52 14.66 -19.34
CA GLU A 341 -9.43 15.88 -20.16
C GLU A 341 -8.37 16.87 -19.64
N LYS A 342 -8.11 16.90 -18.33
CA LYS A 342 -7.06 17.74 -17.75
C LYS A 342 -5.65 17.42 -18.26
N TYR A 343 -5.45 16.22 -18.81
CA TYR A 343 -4.16 15.74 -19.30
C TYR A 343 -4.15 15.48 -20.81
N SER A 344 -5.23 15.77 -21.55
CA SER A 344 -5.35 15.46 -22.98
C SER A 344 -4.27 16.17 -23.84
N ASP A 345 -3.81 17.34 -23.41
CA ASP A 345 -2.75 18.11 -24.07
C ASP A 345 -1.32 17.60 -23.77
N ILE A 346 -1.15 16.75 -22.74
CA ILE A 346 0.17 16.32 -22.23
C ILE A 346 0.37 14.81 -22.40
N ALA A 347 -0.67 14.00 -22.15
CA ALA A 347 -0.61 12.55 -22.24
C ALA A 347 -1.02 12.07 -23.63
N SER A 348 -0.22 11.18 -24.22
CA SER A 348 -0.50 10.57 -25.54
C SER A 348 -1.40 9.33 -25.44
N GLY A 349 -1.60 8.80 -24.24
CA GLY A 349 -2.50 7.68 -23.98
C GLY A 349 -2.88 7.57 -22.51
N TRP A 350 -4.02 6.95 -22.22
CA TRP A 350 -4.54 6.83 -20.86
C TRP A 350 -5.41 5.59 -20.67
N LYS A 351 -5.52 5.13 -19.42
CA LYS A 351 -6.52 4.14 -18.99
C LYS A 351 -6.71 4.15 -17.48
N LEU A 352 -7.78 3.51 -17.01
CA LEU A 352 -7.90 3.15 -15.59
C LEU A 352 -7.11 1.88 -15.28
N SER A 353 -6.47 1.82 -14.11
CA SER A 353 -5.57 0.71 -13.74
C SER A 353 -6.26 -0.66 -13.57
N GLY A 354 -7.57 -0.67 -13.36
CA GLY A 354 -8.38 -1.87 -13.17
C GLY A 354 -9.70 -1.85 -13.93
N ALA A 355 -10.70 -2.56 -13.40
CA ALA A 355 -11.99 -2.80 -14.03
C ALA A 355 -12.83 -1.55 -14.35
N GLY A 356 -12.48 -0.36 -13.83
CA GLY A 356 -13.18 0.90 -14.11
C GLY A 356 -13.67 1.66 -12.86
N GLY A 357 -14.32 2.80 -13.04
CA GLY A 357 -15.07 3.50 -12.00
C GLY A 357 -14.26 4.33 -10.99
N GLY A 358 -12.93 4.36 -11.10
CA GLY A 358 -12.05 5.18 -10.27
C GLY A 358 -10.70 4.53 -9.98
N GLY A 359 -10.06 4.95 -8.89
CA GLY A 359 -8.81 4.38 -8.43
C GLY A 359 -7.58 5.15 -8.90
N TYR A 360 -6.89 4.65 -9.92
CA TYR A 360 -5.75 5.35 -10.53
C TYR A 360 -5.94 5.47 -12.03
N LEU A 361 -5.70 6.69 -12.53
CA LEU A 361 -5.54 6.95 -13.95
C LEU A 361 -4.06 6.72 -14.30
N ILE A 362 -3.83 5.83 -15.26
CA ILE A 362 -2.51 5.60 -15.84
C ILE A 362 -2.41 6.48 -17.08
N LEU A 363 -1.38 7.31 -17.13
CA LEU A 363 -1.06 8.17 -18.26
C LEU A 363 0.25 7.71 -18.90
N VAL A 364 0.27 7.73 -20.23
CA VAL A 364 1.46 7.52 -21.05
C VAL A 364 1.87 8.86 -21.64
N SER A 365 3.09 9.32 -21.36
CA SER A 365 3.59 10.59 -21.88
C SER A 365 5.10 10.56 -22.11
N ASP A 366 5.57 11.31 -23.11
CA ASP A 366 6.97 11.62 -23.36
C ASP A 366 7.45 12.84 -22.55
N LYS A 367 6.51 13.60 -21.99
CA LYS A 367 6.74 14.76 -21.14
C LYS A 367 6.49 14.42 -19.67
N PRO A 368 7.25 15.03 -18.73
CA PRO A 368 6.96 14.92 -17.31
C PRO A 368 5.56 15.44 -16.98
N ILE A 369 4.83 14.73 -16.13
CA ILE A 369 3.53 15.16 -15.59
C ILE A 369 3.74 15.56 -14.12
N GLU A 370 3.57 16.84 -13.81
CA GLU A 370 3.75 17.38 -12.47
C GLU A 370 2.74 16.76 -11.48
N GLY A 371 3.21 16.41 -10.29
CA GLY A 371 2.37 15.80 -9.24
C GLY A 371 1.99 14.33 -9.48
N ALA A 372 2.42 13.73 -10.59
CA ALA A 372 2.15 12.33 -10.88
C ALA A 372 3.08 11.37 -10.12
N ILE A 373 2.54 10.22 -9.72
CA ILE A 373 3.29 9.14 -9.10
C ILE A 373 4.04 8.38 -10.19
N ARG A 374 5.34 8.16 -9.97
CA ARG A 374 6.18 7.32 -10.83
C ARG A 374 6.11 5.88 -10.39
N ILE A 375 6.11 4.96 -11.35
CA ILE A 375 6.11 3.54 -11.08
C ILE A 375 7.54 3.02 -10.94
N ARG A 376 7.69 1.95 -10.17
CA ARG A 376 8.92 1.14 -10.18
C ARG A 376 8.54 -0.31 -10.40
N ILE A 377 9.00 -0.89 -11.50
CA ILE A 377 8.73 -2.26 -11.90
C ILE A 377 9.58 -3.22 -11.05
N ARG A 378 8.98 -4.31 -10.59
CA ARG A 378 9.69 -5.33 -9.83
C ARG A 378 10.50 -6.21 -10.77
N ARG A 379 11.81 -6.36 -10.55
CA ARG A 379 12.68 -7.21 -11.39
C ARG A 379 12.73 -8.67 -10.91
N GLU A 380 12.55 -8.90 -9.62
CA GLU A 380 12.63 -10.22 -8.96
C GLU A 380 11.46 -10.43 -7.97
#